data_AF-S5AFW2-F1
#
_entry.id   AF-S5AFW2-F1
#
_cell.length_a   1.000
_cell.length_b   1.000
_cell.length_c   1.000
_cell.angle_alpha   90.00
_cell.angle_beta   90.00
_cell.angle_gamma   90.00
#
_symmetry.space_group_name_H-M   'P 1'
#
loop_
_entity.id
_entity.type
_entity.pdbx_description
1 polymer ?
#
loop_
_entity_poly.entity_id
_entity_poly.type
_entity_poly.pdbx_seq_one_letter_code
_entity_poly.pdbx_strand_id
1 'polypeptide(L)' 'MKKSNLPSKICPVCDRPFTWRKKWERDWENVKYCSKRCASAKKPR' A
#
# COMPACT_ATOMS: atom_id res chain seq x y z
N MET A 1 16.95 -0.60 -21.40
CA MET A 1 15.87 -1.46 -20.86
C MET A 1 15.90 -1.43 -19.34
N LYS A 2 14.93 -0.77 -18.67
CA LYS A 2 14.71 -0.94 -17.23
C LYS A 2 13.21 -1.15 -17.03
N LYS A 3 12.82 -2.43 -17.03
CA LYS A 3 11.45 -2.86 -16.75
C LYS A 3 11.08 -2.31 -15.37
N SER A 4 10.05 -1.49 -15.35
CA SER A 4 9.60 -0.70 -14.21
C SER A 4 9.42 -1.57 -12.97
N ASN A 5 10.35 -1.46 -12.02
CA ASN A 5 10.16 -1.98 -10.67
C ASN A 5 9.07 -1.15 -10.02
N LEU A 6 7.82 -1.59 -10.16
CA LEU A 6 6.68 -0.97 -9.49
C LEU A 6 7.01 -0.89 -8.00
N PRO A 7 6.84 0.28 -7.36
CA PRO A 7 7.15 0.41 -5.95
C PRO A 7 6.27 -0.56 -5.16
N SER A 8 6.90 -1.33 -4.28
CA SER A 8 6.23 -2.23 -3.35
C SER A 8 6.38 -1.64 -1.94
N LYS A 9 5.28 -1.67 -1.18
CA LYS A 9 5.22 -1.16 0.19
C LYS A 9 4.79 -2.29 1.12
N ILE A 10 5.20 -2.21 2.37
CA ILE A 10 4.80 -3.17 3.40
C ILE A 10 3.60 -2.58 4.15
N CYS A 11 2.55 -3.38 4.34
CA CYS A 11 1.40 -2.97 5.12
C CYS A 11 1.70 -3.12 6.62
N PRO A 12 1.68 -2.04 7.44
CA PRO A 12 2.04 -2.10 8.86
C PRO A 12 0.97 -2.74 9.77
N VAL A 13 0.01 -3.47 9.18
CA VAL A 13 -1.11 -4.10 9.89
C VAL A 13 -1.14 -5.60 9.68
N CYS A 14 -0.70 -6.07 8.51
CA CYS A 14 -0.64 -7.48 8.18
C CYS A 14 0.74 -7.92 7.69
N ASP A 15 1.73 -7.02 7.78
CA ASP A 15 3.13 -7.15 7.36
C ASP A 15 3.34 -7.74 5.97
N ARG A 16 2.31 -7.62 5.13
CA ARG A 16 2.30 -8.18 3.78
C ARG A 16 2.82 -7.14 2.78
N PRO A 17 3.79 -7.52 1.93
CA PRO A 17 4.22 -6.67 0.84
C PRO A 17 3.07 -6.54 -0.17
N PHE A 18 2.80 -5.32 -0.61
CA PHE A 18 1.82 -5.03 -1.63
C PHE A 18 2.41 -4.10 -2.69
N THR A 19 2.15 -4.42 -3.95
CA THR A 19 2.70 -3.70 -5.10
C THR A 19 1.80 -2.55 -5.50
N TRP A 20 2.38 -1.50 -6.07
CA TRP A 20 1.66 -0.39 -6.70
C TRP A 20 0.56 -0.90 -7.64
N ARG A 21 -0.59 -0.23 -7.60
CA ARG A 21 -1.75 -0.50 -8.46
C ARG A 21 -2.14 0.80 -9.15
N LYS A 22 -2.63 0.71 -10.38
CA LYS A 22 -3.09 1.87 -11.17
C LYS A 22 -4.11 2.74 -10.44
N LYS A 23 -4.97 2.15 -9.59
CA LYS A 23 -5.93 2.87 -8.75
C LYS A 23 -5.30 3.82 -7.73
N TRP A 24 -4.01 3.69 -7.47
CA TRP A 24 -3.25 4.48 -6.50
C TRP A 24 -2.35 5.50 -7.17
N GLU A 25 -2.42 5.68 -8.48
CA GLU A 25 -1.58 6.63 -9.22
C GLU A 25 -1.60 8.05 -8.60
N ARG A 26 -2.76 8.49 -8.10
CA ARG A 26 -2.95 9.83 -7.50
C ARG A 26 -2.58 9.93 -6.02
N ASP A 27 -2.70 8.83 -5.28
CA ASP A 27 -2.63 8.82 -3.81
C ASP A 27 -1.54 7.88 -3.28
N TRP A 28 -0.67 7.35 -4.15
CA TRP A 28 0.29 6.31 -3.77
C TRP A 28 1.15 6.70 -2.59
N GLU A 29 1.55 7.98 -2.48
CA GLU A 29 2.32 8.50 -1.36
C GLU A 29 1.56 8.37 -0.03
N ASN A 30 0.25 8.59 -0.04
CA ASN A 30 -0.65 8.44 1.11
C ASN A 30 -1.04 6.97 1.40
N VAL A 31 -0.94 6.08 0.41
CA VAL A 31 -1.27 4.66 0.58
C VAL A 31 -0.17 3.96 1.38
N LYS A 32 -0.50 3.65 2.64
CA LYS A 32 0.35 2.88 3.58
C LYS A 32 -0.18 1.47 3.84
N TYR A 33 -1.43 1.18 3.47
CA TYR A 33 -2.12 -0.07 3.79
C TYR A 33 -2.53 -0.82 2.53
N CYS A 34 -2.44 -2.15 2.56
CA CYS A 34 -2.83 -2.99 1.42
C CYS A 34 -4.35 -2.97 1.13
N SER A 35 -5.17 -2.58 2.11
CA SER A 35 -6.63 -2.58 2.03
C SER A 35 -7.27 -1.58 2.98
N LYS A 36 -8.54 -1.21 2.70
CA LYS A 36 -9.35 -0.37 3.61
C LYS A 36 -9.55 -1.04 4.97
N ARG A 37 -9.64 -2.38 5.02
CA ARG A 37 -9.71 -3.15 6.27
C ARG A 37 -8.48 -2.87 7.15
N CYS A 38 -7.28 -2.95 6.59
CA CYS A 38 -6.06 -2.64 7.32
C CYS A 38 -6.00 -1.16 7.75
N ALA A 39 -6.44 -0.24 6.88
CA ALA A 39 -6.50 1.18 7.23
C ALA A 39 -7.44 1.46 8.43
N SER A 40 -8.61 0.81 8.49
CA SER A 40 -9.52 0.93 9.62
C SER A 40 -9.06 0.18 10.88
N ALA A 41 -8.30 -0.91 10.73
CA ALA A 41 -7.80 -1.69 11.86
C ALA A 41 -6.76 -0.93 12.70
N LYS A 42 -6.04 0.05 12.12
CA LYS A 42 -5.05 0.86 12.83
C LYS A 42 -5.64 2.05 13.60
N LYS A 43 -6.95 2.09 13.86
CA LYS A 43 -7.49 2.96 14.91
C LYS A 43 -7.53 2.15 16.22
N PRO A 44 -6.45 2.10 17.03
CA PRO A 44 -6.67 1.91 18.45
C PRO A 44 -7.52 3.10 18.91
N ARG A 45 -8.52 2.79 19.74
CA ARG A 45 -9.52 3.73 20.24
C ARG A 45 -8.91 5.01 20.80
#